data_AF-A0A8S1ZRW7-F1
#
_entry.id   AF-A0A8S1ZRW7-F1
#
_cell.length_a   1.000
_cell.length_b   1.000
_cell.length_c   1.000
_cell.angle_alpha   90.00
_cell.angle_beta   90.00
_cell.angle_gamma   90.00
#
_symmetry.space_group_name_H-M   'P 1'
#
loop_
_entity.id
_entity.type
_entity.pdbx_description
1 polymer ?
#
loop_
_entity_poly.entity_id
_entity_poly.type
_entity_poly.pdbx_seq_one_letter_code
_entity_poly.pdbx_strand_id
1 'polypeptide(L)'
;MTSSLTSSLQALKLSSPFAHGSTPLSSLSKPNSFPNHRMPALVPVIRAMKTMQGRVVCATSDKTVAVEVTRLAPHPKYKRRVRMKKKYQAHDPDNQFKVGDVVRLEKSRPISKTKSFVALPVVPRAARKAEAGAGDLLGIPLESQQPA
;
A
#
# COMPACT_ATOMS: atom_id res chain seq x y z
N MET A 1 6.01 54.45 -48.21
CA MET A 1 5.84 55.84 -47.72
C MET A 1 5.10 55.70 -46.39
N THR A 2 5.61 55.98 -45.20
CA THR A 2 6.60 56.95 -44.65
C THR A 2 7.16 56.31 -43.35
N SER A 3 8.49 56.17 -43.13
CA SER A 3 9.36 57.00 -42.24
C SER A 3 8.68 57.44 -40.91
N SER A 4 9.23 57.34 -39.68
CA SER A 4 10.60 57.52 -39.12
C SER A 4 10.55 57.30 -37.57
N LEU A 5 11.47 56.58 -36.93
CA LEU A 5 12.67 56.99 -36.12
C LEU A 5 12.46 57.52 -34.67
N THR A 6 13.01 56.74 -33.72
CA THR A 6 13.91 57.04 -32.57
C THR A 6 13.52 57.98 -31.40
N SER A 7 13.78 57.50 -30.17
CA SER A 7 14.61 58.16 -29.12
C SER A 7 14.69 57.20 -27.89
N SER A 8 15.78 56.47 -27.65
CA SER A 8 16.93 56.89 -26.83
C SER A 8 16.55 57.65 -25.57
N LEU A 9 16.80 57.06 -24.39
CA LEU A 9 17.67 57.68 -23.38
C LEU A 9 18.07 56.64 -22.33
N GLN A 10 19.38 56.52 -22.20
CA GLN A 10 20.13 55.67 -21.28
C GLN A 10 20.47 56.51 -20.06
N ALA A 11 20.27 56.00 -18.85
CA ALA A 11 20.85 56.59 -17.64
C ALA A 11 21.50 55.49 -16.80
N LEU A 12 22.82 55.47 -16.85
CA LEU A 12 23.73 54.71 -16.01
C LEU A 12 23.94 55.43 -14.67
N LYS A 13 24.42 54.65 -13.68
CA LYS A 13 25.22 54.99 -12.48
C LYS A 13 24.53 54.50 -11.19
N LEU A 14 25.19 53.87 -10.23
CA LEU A 14 26.60 53.89 -9.87
C LEU A 14 26.92 52.62 -9.06
N SER A 15 28.01 51.92 -9.41
CA SER A 15 28.60 50.88 -8.56
C SER A 15 29.26 51.53 -7.34
N SER A 16 28.96 51.07 -6.14
CA SER A 16 29.81 51.32 -4.97
C SER A 16 30.64 50.07 -4.67
N PRO A 17 31.98 50.13 -4.87
CA PRO A 17 32.89 49.12 -4.40
C PRO A 17 33.26 49.48 -2.96
N PHE A 18 32.64 48.81 -1.99
CA PHE A 18 33.19 48.82 -0.64
C PHE A 18 33.40 47.39 -0.15
N ALA A 19 34.69 47.05 -0.11
CA ALA A 19 35.33 46.16 0.82
C ALA A 19 35.01 44.65 0.74
N HIS A 20 35.87 43.96 -0.01
CA HIS A 20 36.56 42.72 0.36
C HIS A 20 35.73 41.56 0.93
N GLY A 21 35.61 40.50 0.11
CA GLY A 21 35.21 39.20 0.61
C GLY A 21 34.93 38.17 -0.48
N SER A 22 35.78 38.08 -1.51
CA SER A 22 35.73 36.96 -2.44
C SER A 22 36.22 35.69 -1.74
N THR A 23 35.34 35.00 -1.02
CA THR A 23 35.51 33.56 -0.81
C THR A 23 35.10 32.86 -2.10
N PRO A 24 35.95 32.01 -2.70
CA PRO A 24 35.50 31.22 -3.84
C PRO A 24 34.40 30.31 -3.32
N LEU A 25 33.19 30.44 -3.86
CA LEU A 25 32.10 29.49 -3.65
C LEU A 25 32.47 28.19 -4.39
N SER A 26 33.44 27.47 -3.84
CA SER A 26 33.78 26.11 -4.22
C SER A 26 32.55 25.25 -3.96
N SER A 27 31.82 24.96 -5.03
CA SER A 27 31.20 23.67 -5.31
C SER A 27 30.94 22.78 -4.09
N LEU A 28 30.02 23.18 -3.21
CA LEU A 28 29.43 22.23 -2.29
C LEU A 28 28.36 21.47 -3.08
N SER A 29 28.84 20.54 -3.92
CA SER A 29 28.05 19.38 -4.30
C SER A 29 27.51 18.82 -3.00
N LYS A 30 26.20 18.90 -2.77
CA LYS A 30 25.60 18.02 -1.79
C LYS A 30 25.56 16.65 -2.47
N PRO A 31 26.36 15.64 -2.10
CA PRO A 31 25.97 14.28 -2.42
C PRO A 31 24.86 13.92 -1.42
N ASN A 32 23.67 14.49 -1.59
CA ASN A 32 22.49 13.89 -0.99
C ASN A 32 21.88 12.89 -1.98
N SER A 33 22.75 12.04 -2.53
CA SER A 33 22.37 10.74 -3.06
C SER A 33 22.58 9.73 -1.95
N PHE A 34 21.90 9.89 -0.81
CA PHE A 34 21.60 8.69 -0.03
C PHE A 34 20.76 7.84 -0.97
N PRO A 35 21.25 6.68 -1.43
CA PRO A 35 20.39 5.79 -2.16
C PRO A 35 19.22 5.49 -1.23
N ASN A 36 18.00 5.71 -1.70
CA ASN A 36 16.80 5.19 -1.04
C ASN A 36 16.80 3.66 -1.18
N HIS A 37 17.83 2.98 -0.66
CA HIS A 37 17.76 1.59 -0.28
C HIS A 37 16.87 1.57 0.95
N ARG A 38 15.55 1.60 0.71
CA ARG A 38 14.57 1.11 1.67
C ARG A 38 15.01 -0.31 2.01
N MET A 39 15.80 -0.46 3.06
CA MET A 39 16.03 -1.74 3.69
C MET A 39 14.64 -2.31 3.96
N PRO A 40 14.26 -3.46 3.37
CA PRO A 40 12.96 -4.03 3.62
C PRO A 40 12.86 -4.26 5.13
N ALA A 41 11.80 -3.72 5.73
CA ALA A 41 11.59 -3.83 7.17
C ALA A 41 11.58 -5.32 7.56
N LEU A 42 12.63 -5.76 8.27
CA LEU A 42 12.80 -7.12 8.78
C LEU A 42 11.76 -7.47 9.86
N VAL A 43 10.98 -6.49 10.31
CA VAL A 43 9.98 -6.62 11.35
C VAL A 43 8.59 -6.49 10.71
N PRO A 44 7.63 -7.37 11.02
CA PRO A 44 6.28 -7.21 10.51
C PRO A 44 5.71 -5.85 10.96
N VAL A 45 5.19 -5.06 10.02
CA VAL A 45 4.50 -3.81 10.33
C VAL A 45 3.28 -4.13 11.17
N ILE A 46 3.36 -3.89 12.49
CA ILE A 46 2.26 -4.10 13.42
C ILE A 46 1.20 -3.04 13.11
N ARG A 47 0.10 -3.48 12.50
CA ARG A 47 -1.05 -2.61 12.24
C ARG A 47 -2.00 -2.66 13.42
N ALA A 48 -2.36 -1.50 13.96
CA ALA A 48 -3.24 -1.38 15.12
C ALA A 48 -4.65 -1.99 14.91
N MET A 49 -5.10 -2.16 13.66
CA MET A 49 -6.42 -2.70 13.35
C MET A 49 -6.38 -3.91 12.41
N LYS A 50 -7.29 -4.85 12.67
CA LYS A 50 -7.45 -6.05 11.85
C LYS A 50 -8.05 -5.71 10.49
N THR A 51 -7.42 -6.22 9.44
CA THR A 51 -7.95 -6.14 8.07
C THR A 51 -9.13 -7.08 7.89
N MET A 52 -10.12 -6.66 7.10
CA MET A 52 -11.32 -7.45 6.83
C MET A 52 -11.18 -8.18 5.50
N GLN A 53 -11.84 -9.33 5.34
CA GLN A 53 -11.89 -10.07 4.08
C GLN A 53 -13.36 -10.25 3.70
N GLY A 54 -13.66 -10.15 2.41
CA GLY A 54 -15.03 -10.25 1.92
C GLY A 54 -15.08 -10.56 0.44
N ARG A 55 -16.30 -10.78 -0.06
CA ARG A 55 -16.57 -11.07 -1.47
C ARG A 55 -17.12 -9.83 -2.16
N VAL A 56 -16.66 -9.55 -3.38
CA VAL A 56 -17.19 -8.47 -4.20
C VAL A 56 -18.59 -8.85 -4.68
N VAL A 57 -19.58 -8.02 -4.38
CA VAL A 57 -20.99 -8.21 -4.76
C VAL A 57 -21.35 -7.38 -5.98
N CYS A 58 -20.76 -6.18 -6.11
CA CYS A 58 -21.01 -5.30 -7.26
C CYS A 58 -19.73 -4.54 -7.62
N ALA A 59 -19.47 -4.44 -8.93
CA ALA A 59 -18.33 -3.74 -9.52
C ALA A 59 -18.78 -2.81 -10.68
N THR A 60 -20.06 -2.42 -10.71
CA THR A 60 -20.60 -1.57 -11.78
C THR A 60 -20.12 -0.11 -11.69
N SER A 61 -19.68 0.34 -10.51
CA SER A 61 -19.28 1.72 -10.27
C SER A 61 -17.80 1.95 -10.54
N ASP A 62 -17.46 3.11 -11.11
CA ASP A 62 -16.06 3.46 -11.37
C ASP A 62 -15.24 3.57 -10.10
N LYS A 63 -14.04 2.98 -10.17
CA LYS A 63 -13.00 3.01 -9.14
C LYS A 63 -13.48 2.55 -7.76
N THR A 64 -14.53 1.74 -7.74
CA THR A 64 -15.30 1.39 -6.54
C THR A 64 -15.86 -0.01 -6.65
N VAL A 65 -15.63 -0.81 -5.61
CA VAL A 65 -16.25 -2.13 -5.48
C VAL A 65 -17.03 -2.24 -4.18
N ALA A 66 -18.24 -2.80 -4.28
CA ALA A 66 -19.08 -3.08 -3.13
C ALA A 66 -18.73 -4.47 -2.60
N VAL A 67 -18.13 -4.53 -1.40
CA VAL A 67 -17.65 -5.78 -0.80
C VAL A 67 -18.53 -6.17 0.38
N GLU A 68 -19.05 -7.39 0.36
CA GLU A 68 -19.75 -7.98 1.50
C GLU A 68 -18.76 -8.70 2.42
N VAL A 69 -18.64 -8.19 3.65
CA VAL A 69 -17.85 -8.83 4.69
C VAL A 69 -18.79 -9.62 5.61
N THR A 70 -18.51 -10.91 5.75
CA THR A 70 -19.18 -11.78 6.72
C THR A 70 -18.27 -11.97 7.93
N ARG A 71 -18.78 -11.67 9.12
CA ARG A 71 -18.11 -11.95 10.40
C ARG A 71 -18.98 -12.83 11.29
N LEU A 72 -18.35 -13.65 12.11
CA LEU A 72 -19.04 -14.42 13.14
C LEU A 72 -18.95 -13.67 14.47
N ALA A 73 -20.09 -13.33 15.05
CA ALA A 73 -20.19 -12.74 16.38
C ALA A 73 -21.09 -13.61 17.28
N PRO A 74 -20.77 -13.77 18.58
CA PRO A 74 -21.67 -14.44 19.51
C PRO A 74 -22.92 -13.58 19.72
N HIS A 75 -24.09 -14.22 19.71
CA HIS A 75 -25.34 -13.57 20.10
C HIS A 75 -25.26 -13.16 21.59
N PRO A 76 -25.66 -11.92 21.98
CA PRO A 76 -25.43 -11.40 23.33
C PRO A 76 -26.05 -12.25 24.44
N LYS A 77 -27.31 -12.69 24.27
CA LYS A 77 -28.01 -13.56 25.25
C LYS A 77 -27.60 -15.04 25.14
N TYR A 78 -27.84 -15.63 23.97
CA TYR A 78 -27.73 -17.08 23.76
C TYR A 78 -26.32 -17.60 23.43
N LYS A 79 -25.32 -16.74 23.23
CA LYS A 79 -23.91 -17.08 22.95
C LYS A 79 -23.63 -17.93 21.69
N ARG A 80 -24.66 -18.40 20.97
CA ARG A 80 -24.53 -19.02 19.63
C ARG A 80 -23.82 -18.06 18.67
N ARG A 81 -22.85 -18.55 17.90
CA ARG A 81 -22.15 -17.75 16.88
C ARG A 81 -23.08 -17.53 15.68
N VAL A 82 -23.36 -16.26 15.36
CA VAL A 82 -24.22 -15.85 14.26
C VAL A 82 -23.38 -15.15 13.19
N ARG A 83 -23.70 -15.41 11.91
CA ARG A 83 -23.09 -14.73 10.76
C ARG A 83 -23.72 -13.35 10.59
N MET A 84 -22.94 -12.29 10.77
CA MET A 84 -23.32 -10.91 10.47
C MET A 84 -22.66 -10.48 9.17
N LYS A 85 -23.45 -9.92 8.25
CA LYS A 85 -23.00 -9.43 6.95
C LYS A 85 -23.09 -7.91 6.91
N LYS A 86 -22.08 -7.25 6.35
CA LYS A 86 -22.11 -5.80 6.09
C LYS A 86 -21.42 -5.50 4.77
N LYS A 87 -22.03 -4.64 3.96
CA LYS A 87 -21.48 -4.15 2.69
C LYS A 87 -20.62 -2.90 2.94
N TYR A 88 -19.49 -2.84 2.27
CA TYR A 88 -18.55 -1.72 2.33
C TYR A 88 -18.24 -1.24 0.91
N GLN A 89 -18.07 0.07 0.75
CA GLN A 89 -17.57 0.66 -0.48
C GLN A 89 -16.05 0.74 -0.38
N ALA A 90 -15.35 -0.01 -1.21
CA ALA A 90 -13.89 -0.01 -1.27
C ALA A 90 -13.41 0.72 -2.52
N HIS A 91 -12.30 1.43 -2.41
CA HIS A 91 -11.62 2.04 -3.54
C HIS A 91 -10.71 1.03 -4.23
N ASP A 92 -10.83 0.98 -5.54
CA ASP A 92 -9.97 0.26 -6.46
C ASP A 92 -9.64 1.23 -7.60
N PRO A 93 -8.44 1.83 -7.68
CA PRO A 93 -8.14 2.84 -8.69
C PRO A 93 -8.10 2.28 -10.12
N ASP A 94 -7.75 1.00 -10.25
CA ASP A 94 -7.43 0.34 -11.52
C ASP A 94 -8.58 -0.55 -12.03
N ASN A 95 -9.70 -0.62 -11.30
CA ASN A 95 -10.87 -1.47 -11.60
C ASN A 95 -10.49 -2.94 -11.86
N GLN A 96 -9.52 -3.46 -11.09
CA GLN A 96 -9.00 -4.81 -11.26
C GLN A 96 -9.97 -5.88 -10.75
N PHE A 97 -10.78 -5.57 -9.73
CA PHE A 97 -11.62 -6.57 -9.06
C PHE A 97 -13.00 -6.70 -9.70
N LYS A 98 -13.42 -7.94 -9.96
CA LYS A 98 -14.71 -8.28 -10.56
C LYS A 98 -15.68 -8.83 -9.53
N VAL A 99 -16.95 -8.92 -9.92
CA VAL A 99 -17.99 -9.53 -9.09
C VAL A 99 -17.65 -10.99 -8.82
N GLY A 100 -17.64 -11.36 -7.54
CA GLY A 100 -17.36 -12.72 -7.09
C GLY A 100 -15.98 -12.92 -6.48
N ASP A 101 -15.05 -11.99 -6.69
CA ASP A 101 -13.68 -12.06 -6.17
C ASP A 101 -13.64 -11.92 -4.64
N VAL A 102 -12.63 -12.56 -4.02
CA VAL A 102 -12.36 -12.43 -2.59
C VAL A 102 -11.22 -11.44 -2.37
N VAL A 103 -11.53 -10.34 -1.70
CA VAL A 103 -10.61 -9.22 -1.50
C VAL A 103 -10.38 -8.92 -0.02
N ARG A 104 -9.23 -8.33 0.28
CA ARG A 104 -8.88 -7.82 1.61
C ARG A 104 -9.16 -6.32 1.65
N LEU A 105 -9.85 -5.86 2.68
CA LEU A 105 -10.08 -4.45 2.92
C LEU A 105 -9.11 -3.93 3.99
N GLU A 106 -8.39 -2.87 3.64
CA GLU A 106 -7.57 -2.09 4.56
C GLU A 106 -8.18 -0.70 4.75
N LYS A 107 -8.15 -0.17 5.98
CA LYS A 107 -8.57 1.22 6.19
C LYS A 107 -7.56 2.18 5.60
N SER A 108 -8.05 3.23 4.97
CA SER A 108 -7.27 4.34 4.43
C SER A 108 -7.81 5.66 4.96
N ARG A 109 -7.20 6.77 4.53
CA ARG A 109 -7.89 8.07 4.58
C ARG A 109 -9.26 7.95 3.88
N PRO A 110 -10.28 8.72 4.30
CA PRO A 110 -11.52 8.82 3.56
C PRO A 110 -11.23 9.30 2.12
N ILE A 111 -11.79 8.60 1.13
CA ILE A 111 -11.69 8.92 -0.30
C ILE A 111 -13.00 9.54 -0.77
N SER A 112 -14.11 9.14 -0.16
CA SER A 112 -15.42 9.76 -0.30
C SER A 112 -16.17 9.70 1.04
N LYS A 113 -17.44 10.15 1.05
CA LYS A 113 -18.33 10.06 2.22
C LYS A 113 -18.47 8.62 2.76
N THR A 114 -18.35 7.61 1.91
CA THR A 114 -18.55 6.20 2.31
C THR A 114 -17.30 5.34 2.07
N LYS A 115 -16.46 5.69 1.10
CA LYS A 115 -15.26 4.92 0.75
C LYS A 115 -14.10 5.31 1.65
N SER A 116 -13.91 4.55 2.72
CA SER A 116 -12.77 4.69 3.65
C SER A 116 -11.88 3.45 3.68
N PHE A 117 -12.06 2.55 2.70
CA PHE A 117 -11.33 1.31 2.57
C PHE A 117 -10.71 1.19 1.18
N VAL A 118 -9.55 0.56 1.10
CA VAL A 118 -8.89 0.17 -0.16
C VAL A 118 -8.97 -1.35 -0.32
N ALA A 119 -9.30 -1.80 -1.53
CA ALA A 119 -9.32 -3.21 -1.88
C ALA A 119 -7.91 -3.68 -2.25
N LEU A 120 -7.46 -4.77 -1.63
CA LEU A 120 -6.19 -5.42 -1.89
C LEU A 120 -6.39 -6.90 -2.25
N PRO A 121 -5.49 -7.47 -3.08
CA PRO A 121 -5.54 -8.88 -3.43
C PRO A 121 -5.33 -9.77 -2.19
N VAL A 122 -6.05 -10.89 -2.14
CA VAL A 122 -5.86 -11.92 -1.11
C VAL A 122 -4.93 -12.99 -1.64
N VAL A 123 -3.83 -13.25 -0.92
CA VAL A 123 -2.98 -14.42 -1.20
C VAL A 123 -3.75 -15.68 -0.79
N PRO A 124 -4.06 -16.61 -1.72
CA PRO A 124 -4.77 -17.83 -1.39
C PRO A 124 -3.93 -18.68 -0.44
N ARG A 125 -4.51 -19.04 0.71
CA ARG A 125 -3.82 -19.88 1.71
C ARG A 125 -3.55 -21.31 1.22
N ALA A 126 -4.28 -21.78 0.20
CA ALA A 126 -4.14 -23.13 -0.34
C ALA A 126 -2.76 -23.40 -0.94
N ALA A 127 -2.15 -22.40 -1.60
CA ALA A 127 -0.81 -22.54 -2.17
C ALA A 127 0.26 -22.86 -1.12
N ARG A 128 0.10 -22.38 0.13
CA ARG A 128 1.04 -22.66 1.23
C ARG A 128 0.95 -24.09 1.77
N LYS A 129 -0.14 -24.82 1.48
CA LYS A 129 -0.37 -26.16 2.05
C LYS A 129 0.16 -27.27 1.16
N ALA A 130 0.39 -27.01 -0.12
CA ALA A 130 0.93 -27.98 -1.07
C ALA A 130 2.43 -28.26 -0.84
N GLU A 131 3.20 -27.29 -0.32
CA GLU A 131 4.65 -27.42 -0.12
C GLU A 131 5.05 -27.92 1.28
N ALA A 132 4.15 -27.87 2.27
CA ALA A 132 4.44 -28.29 3.64
C ALA A 132 4.21 -29.80 3.90
N GLY A 133 3.91 -30.58 2.85
CA GLY A 133 3.64 -32.02 2.92
C GLY A 133 4.82 -32.92 2.54
N ALA A 134 6.03 -32.40 2.39
CA ALA A 134 7.23 -33.18 2.05
C ALA A 134 8.21 -33.24 3.23
N GLY A 135 7.72 -33.74 4.36
CA GLY A 135 8.50 -33.89 5.59
C GLY A 135 8.15 -35.18 6.33
N ASP A 136 7.89 -36.26 5.61
CA ASP A 136 7.94 -37.61 6.16
C ASP A 136 9.41 -38.04 6.23
N LEU A 137 9.91 -38.22 7.46
CA LEU A 137 10.90 -39.23 7.87
C LEU A 137 11.36 -38.88 9.30
N LEU A 138 10.47 -39.05 10.29
CA LEU A 138 10.96 -39.51 11.59
C LEU A 138 11.38 -40.96 11.36
N GLY A 139 12.62 -41.15 10.95
CA GLY A 139 13.27 -42.45 10.79
C GLY A 139 13.40 -43.14 12.13
N ILE A 140 12.30 -43.69 12.63
CA ILE A 140 12.29 -44.59 13.79
C ILE A 140 11.97 -45.97 13.22
N PRO A 141 12.98 -46.83 12.98
CA PRO A 141 12.74 -48.21 12.58
C PRO A 141 12.19 -48.97 13.79
N LEU A 142 10.89 -49.25 13.78
CA LEU A 142 10.29 -50.28 14.63
C LEU A 142 10.48 -51.62 13.92
N GLU A 143 11.65 -52.23 14.10
CA GLU A 143 11.88 -53.63 13.71
C GLU A 143 12.41 -54.38 14.94
N SER A 144 11.49 -54.93 15.72
CA SER A 144 11.78 -55.87 16.79
C SER A 144 11.98 -57.26 16.17
N GLN A 145 13.20 -57.61 15.78
CA GLN A 145 13.53 -59.00 15.48
C GLN A 145 13.57 -59.81 16.79
N GLN A 146 12.63 -60.73 16.96
CA GLN A 146 12.73 -61.79 17.95
C GLN A 146 13.43 -63.00 17.31
N PRO A 147 14.48 -63.56 17.92
CA PRO A 147 15.06 -64.82 17.47
C PRO A 147 14.19 -66.01 17.89
N ALA A 148 14.21 -67.05 17.05
CA ALA A 148 13.60 -68.37 17.27
C ALA A 148 14.41 -69.23 18.27
#